data_AF-A0A432Z889-F1
#
_entry.id   AF-A0A432Z889-F1
#
_cell.length_a   1.000
_cell.length_b   1.000
_cell.length_c   1.000
_cell.angle_alpha   90.00
_cell.angle_beta   90.00
_cell.angle_gamma   90.00
#
_symmetry.space_group_name_H-M   'P 1'
#
loop_
_entity.id
_entity.type
_entity.pdbx_description
1 polymer ?
#
loop_
_entity_poly.entity_id
_entity_poly.type
_entity_poly.pdbx_seq_one_letter_code
_entity_poly.pdbx_strand_id
1 'polypeptide(L)'
;MEVTRVQQLFSELYDVIEGLNHQSSKRIDVSLALSYNVLQLNQSIFVLAQQKHFVAGAVLLRAQFESIVRSVWAFHVATDDQVKKLSPPLETLMDSSSSKLPMLSKMLEQLDESPHLAHLMVSLREFKGSSWSFLNSFVHSGHQSVVWTQLSVPEQLYEQLLKGSNNIALLAFINIGLLSGVEGIQKRIHSVAAKYPDCFGPQRS
;
A
#
# COMPACT_ATOMS: atom_id res chain seq x y z
N MET A 1 14.29 10.23 -10.51
CA MET A 1 14.69 9.20 -9.51
C MET A 1 15.52 8.10 -10.19
N GLU A 2 16.65 7.70 -9.59
CA GLU A 2 17.52 6.65 -10.15
C GLU A 2 17.00 5.25 -9.83
N VAL A 3 16.83 4.40 -10.85
CA VAL A 3 16.30 3.02 -10.69
C VAL A 3 17.14 2.20 -9.71
N THR A 4 18.47 2.30 -9.81
CA THR A 4 19.42 1.57 -8.95
C THR A 4 19.19 1.89 -7.47
N ARG A 5 18.96 3.16 -7.13
CA ARG A 5 18.74 3.58 -5.74
C ARG A 5 17.46 2.98 -5.16
N VAL A 6 16.41 2.86 -5.98
CA VAL A 6 15.17 2.24 -5.53
C VAL A 6 15.34 0.74 -5.30
N GLN A 7 16.07 0.05 -6.19
CA GLN A 7 16.39 -1.35 -6.00
C GLN A 7 17.20 -1.59 -4.71
N GLN A 8 18.18 -0.74 -4.43
CA GLN A 8 18.96 -0.77 -3.19
C GLN A 8 18.08 -0.53 -1.95
N LEU A 9 17.22 0.50 -1.98
CA LEU A 9 16.25 0.77 -0.92
C LEU A 9 15.41 -0.47 -0.59
N PHE A 10 14.79 -1.08 -1.61
CA PHE A 10 13.92 -2.23 -1.36
C PHE A 10 14.70 -3.47 -0.94
N SER A 11 15.90 -3.71 -1.48
CA SER A 11 16.79 -4.77 -1.01
C SER A 11 17.04 -4.64 0.49
N GLU A 12 17.51 -3.47 0.96
CA GLU A 12 17.78 -3.25 2.38
C GLU A 12 16.51 -3.34 3.25
N LEU A 13 15.35 -2.91 2.74
CA LEU A 13 14.09 -3.04 3.47
C LEU A 13 13.64 -4.51 3.60
N TYR A 14 13.84 -5.32 2.56
CA TYR A 14 13.57 -6.75 2.61
C TYR A 14 14.50 -7.45 3.59
N ASP A 15 15.79 -7.13 3.60
CA ASP A 15 16.76 -7.67 4.56
C ASP A 15 16.37 -7.39 6.02
N VAL A 16 15.70 -6.26 6.29
CA VAL A 16 15.22 -5.92 7.65
C VAL A 16 14.08 -6.84 8.09
N ILE A 17 13.18 -7.22 7.19
CA ILE A 17 12.00 -8.04 7.51
C ILE A 17 12.22 -9.53 7.24
N GLU A 18 13.34 -9.90 6.64
CA GLU A 18 13.71 -11.29 6.39
C GLU A 18 13.80 -12.08 7.72
N GLY A 19 13.18 -13.26 7.74
CA GLY A 19 13.20 -14.15 8.90
C GLY A 19 12.39 -13.68 10.12
N LEU A 20 11.60 -12.59 9.99
CA LEU A 20 10.66 -12.23 11.05
C LEU A 20 9.64 -13.35 11.26
N ASN A 21 9.51 -13.79 12.51
CA ASN A 21 8.46 -14.71 12.92
C ASN A 21 7.24 -13.91 13.37
N HIS A 22 6.07 -14.34 12.93
CA HIS A 22 4.79 -13.74 13.31
C HIS A 22 3.98 -14.77 14.11
N GLN A 23 3.38 -14.33 15.21
CA GLN A 23 2.46 -15.18 15.95
C GLN A 23 1.21 -15.41 15.08
N SER A 24 1.03 -16.64 14.59
CA SER A 24 -0.06 -16.93 13.66
C SER A 24 -1.42 -16.72 14.32
N SER A 25 -2.21 -15.87 13.70
CA SER A 25 -3.63 -15.69 13.94
C SER A 25 -4.26 -15.22 12.64
N LYS A 26 -5.53 -15.59 12.38
CA LYS A 26 -6.21 -15.20 11.13
C LYS A 26 -6.11 -13.70 10.82
N ARG A 27 -6.14 -12.88 11.86
CA ARG A 27 -6.05 -11.42 11.78
C ARG A 27 -4.65 -10.96 11.34
N ILE A 28 -3.60 -11.52 11.93
CA ILE A 28 -2.21 -11.27 11.54
C ILE A 28 -1.97 -11.78 10.12
N ASP A 29 -2.42 -13.00 9.80
CA ASP A 29 -2.22 -13.64 8.50
C ASP A 29 -2.87 -12.82 7.37
N VAL A 30 -4.11 -12.36 7.57
CA VAL A 30 -4.81 -11.47 6.62
C VAL A 30 -4.08 -10.13 6.46
N SER A 31 -3.66 -9.51 7.58
CA SER A 31 -2.97 -8.22 7.52
C SER A 31 -1.62 -8.35 6.80
N LEU A 32 -0.86 -9.42 7.07
CA LEU A 32 0.39 -9.74 6.39
C LEU A 32 0.17 -9.99 4.90
N ALA A 33 -0.80 -10.82 4.51
CA ALA A 33 -1.09 -11.10 3.12
C ALA A 33 -1.40 -9.81 2.33
N LEU A 34 -2.19 -8.92 2.92
CA LEU A 34 -2.50 -7.61 2.32
C LEU A 34 -1.29 -6.67 2.27
N SER A 35 -0.38 -6.73 3.25
CA SER A 35 0.88 -5.98 3.21
C SER A 35 1.85 -6.53 2.16
N TYR A 36 1.98 -7.84 2.02
CA TYR A 36 2.79 -8.43 0.94
C TYR A 36 2.21 -8.13 -0.44
N ASN A 37 0.88 -8.12 -0.58
CA ASN A 37 0.22 -7.66 -1.81
C ASN A 37 0.57 -6.20 -2.15
N VAL A 38 0.68 -5.31 -1.15
CA VAL A 38 1.17 -3.93 -1.36
C VAL A 38 2.58 -3.91 -1.96
N LEU A 39 3.47 -4.79 -1.49
CA LEU A 39 4.84 -4.89 -1.99
C LEU A 39 4.89 -5.47 -3.42
N GLN A 40 4.08 -6.48 -3.72
CA GLN A 40 3.98 -7.03 -5.08
C GLN A 40 3.43 -6.00 -6.09
N LEU A 41 2.43 -5.21 -5.66
CA LEU A 41 1.91 -4.11 -6.47
C LEU A 41 2.96 -3.02 -6.70
N ASN A 42 3.78 -2.70 -5.70
CA ASN A 42 4.91 -1.76 -5.87
C ASN A 42 5.88 -2.25 -6.97
N GLN A 43 6.33 -3.50 -6.89
CA GLN A 43 7.21 -4.10 -7.89
C GLN A 43 6.59 -4.06 -9.30
N SER A 44 5.29 -4.35 -9.39
CA SER A 44 4.55 -4.30 -10.66
C SER A 44 4.47 -2.87 -11.23
N ILE A 45 4.23 -1.87 -10.37
CA ILE A 45 4.23 -0.45 -10.77
C ILE A 45 5.60 -0.04 -11.31
N PHE A 46 6.70 -0.51 -10.72
CA PHE A 46 8.05 -0.26 -11.25
C PHE A 46 8.23 -0.79 -12.67
N VAL A 47 7.87 -2.06 -12.91
CA VAL A 47 7.98 -2.68 -14.24
C VAL A 47 7.13 -1.93 -15.27
N LEU A 48 5.89 -1.58 -14.91
CA LEU A 48 5.00 -0.84 -15.80
C LEU A 48 5.51 0.57 -16.11
N ALA A 49 6.09 1.27 -15.14
CA ALA A 49 6.70 2.58 -15.36
C ALA A 49 7.90 2.50 -16.32
N GLN A 50 8.75 1.48 -16.17
CA GLN A 50 9.88 1.24 -17.10
C GLN A 50 9.39 0.95 -18.52
N GLN A 51 8.26 0.28 -18.67
CA GLN A 51 7.61 0.00 -19.95
C GLN A 51 6.75 1.17 -20.47
N LYS A 52 6.73 2.32 -19.78
CA LYS A 52 5.91 3.50 -20.13
C LYS A 52 4.41 3.22 -20.15
N HIS A 53 3.95 2.30 -19.30
CA HIS A 53 2.54 1.97 -19.11
C HIS A 53 1.93 2.74 -17.93
N PHE A 54 1.86 4.07 -18.05
CA PHE A 54 1.44 4.95 -16.96
C PHE A 54 0.03 4.66 -16.44
N VAL A 55 -0.96 4.52 -17.33
CA VAL A 55 -2.37 4.29 -16.96
C VAL A 55 -2.52 3.02 -16.12
N ALA A 56 -1.84 1.94 -16.53
CA ALA A 56 -1.84 0.69 -15.77
C ALA A 56 -1.17 0.86 -14.40
N GLY A 57 -0.02 1.55 -14.35
CA GLY A 57 0.66 1.86 -13.10
C GLY A 57 -0.21 2.68 -12.13
N ALA A 58 -0.95 3.68 -12.63
CA ALA A 58 -1.88 4.48 -11.82
C ALA A 58 -3.03 3.63 -11.25
N VAL A 59 -3.59 2.72 -12.05
CA VAL A 59 -4.61 1.76 -11.56
C VAL A 59 -4.04 0.89 -10.43
N LEU A 60 -2.83 0.37 -10.60
CA LEU A 60 -2.18 -0.43 -9.56
C LEU A 60 -1.85 0.39 -8.30
N LEU A 61 -1.44 1.65 -8.44
CA LEU A 61 -1.18 2.52 -7.30
C LEU A 61 -2.44 2.73 -6.45
N ARG A 62 -3.61 2.81 -7.07
CA ARG A 62 -4.89 2.84 -6.35
C ARG A 62 -5.13 1.53 -5.60
N ALA A 63 -5.01 0.39 -6.29
CA ALA A 63 -5.18 -0.93 -5.67
C ALA A 63 -4.20 -1.13 -4.50
N GLN A 64 -2.98 -0.61 -4.64
CA GLN A 64 -1.95 -0.62 -3.61
C GLN A 64 -2.39 0.16 -2.37
N PHE A 65 -2.92 1.37 -2.55
CA PHE A 65 -3.45 2.16 -1.44
C PHE A 65 -4.65 1.48 -0.75
N GLU A 66 -5.56 0.90 -1.54
CA GLU A 66 -6.69 0.14 -0.99
C GLU A 66 -6.22 -1.07 -0.17
N SER A 67 -5.17 -1.76 -0.63
CA SER A 67 -4.59 -2.92 0.06
C SER A 67 -3.96 -2.54 1.40
N ILE A 68 -3.21 -1.43 1.49
CA ILE A 68 -2.60 -1.03 2.77
C ILE A 68 -3.64 -0.57 3.78
N VAL A 69 -4.65 0.20 3.36
CA VAL A 69 -5.73 0.62 4.28
C VAL A 69 -6.48 -0.60 4.80
N ARG A 70 -6.78 -1.56 3.92
CA ARG A 70 -7.46 -2.80 4.31
C ARG A 70 -6.58 -3.66 5.22
N SER A 71 -5.27 -3.69 5.02
CA SER A 71 -4.31 -4.40 5.89
C SER A 71 -4.32 -3.86 7.32
N VAL A 72 -4.21 -2.54 7.47
CA VAL A 72 -4.22 -1.85 8.77
C VAL A 72 -5.60 -1.98 9.43
N TRP A 73 -6.66 -1.80 8.66
CA TRP A 73 -8.05 -1.96 9.14
C TRP A 73 -8.35 -3.39 9.61
N ALA A 74 -7.93 -4.40 8.84
CA ALA A 74 -8.11 -5.81 9.18
C ALA A 74 -7.45 -6.14 10.52
N PHE A 75 -6.27 -5.57 10.79
CA PHE A 75 -5.58 -5.80 12.05
C PHE A 75 -6.22 -5.04 13.21
N HIS A 76 -6.43 -3.73 13.08
CA HIS A 76 -6.77 -2.88 14.22
C HIS A 76 -8.27 -2.77 14.53
N VAL A 77 -9.15 -2.89 13.53
CA VAL A 77 -10.55 -2.47 13.71
C VAL A 77 -11.57 -3.51 13.23
N ALA A 78 -11.24 -4.32 12.23
CA ALA A 78 -12.18 -5.29 11.67
C ALA A 78 -12.68 -6.29 12.73
N THR A 79 -13.95 -6.69 12.66
CA THR A 79 -14.46 -7.80 13.48
C THR A 79 -13.90 -9.14 13.01
N ASP A 80 -13.91 -10.15 13.86
CA ASP A 80 -13.43 -11.49 13.47
C ASP A 80 -14.21 -12.06 12.28
N ASP A 81 -15.50 -11.75 12.16
CA ASP A 81 -16.30 -12.15 11.01
C ASP A 81 -15.91 -11.41 9.72
N GLN A 82 -15.50 -10.15 9.82
CA GLN A 82 -14.94 -9.42 8.69
C GLN A 82 -13.57 -9.97 8.28
N VAL A 83 -12.72 -10.33 9.25
CA VAL A 83 -11.42 -10.98 8.98
C VAL A 83 -11.63 -12.33 8.29
N LYS A 84 -12.57 -13.16 8.77
CA LYS A 84 -12.92 -14.45 8.12
C LYS A 84 -13.36 -14.25 6.66
N LYS A 85 -14.11 -13.18 6.36
CA LYS A 85 -14.56 -12.86 5.00
C LYS A 85 -13.42 -12.42 4.06
N LEU A 86 -12.34 -11.87 4.60
CA LEU A 86 -11.16 -11.49 3.81
C LEU A 86 -10.28 -12.69 3.41
N SER A 87 -10.36 -13.79 4.16
CA SER A 87 -9.65 -15.03 3.89
C SER A 87 -10.59 -16.21 4.12
N PRO A 88 -11.61 -16.38 3.25
CA PRO A 88 -12.53 -17.51 3.36
C PRO A 88 -11.78 -18.83 3.11
N PRO A 89 -12.26 -19.95 3.67
CA PRO A 89 -11.77 -21.29 3.32
C PRO A 89 -11.85 -21.55 1.81
N LEU A 90 -11.00 -22.43 1.30
CA LEU A 90 -10.91 -22.75 -0.13
C LEU A 90 -12.25 -23.26 -0.69
N GLU A 91 -13.00 -23.99 0.13
CA GLU A 91 -14.30 -24.58 -0.20
C GLU A 91 -15.36 -23.51 -0.49
N THR A 92 -15.24 -22.33 0.12
CA THR A 92 -16.19 -21.20 -0.03
C THR A 92 -15.57 -20.02 -0.78
N LEU A 93 -14.40 -20.20 -1.39
CA LEU A 93 -13.64 -19.11 -2.04
C LEU A 93 -14.41 -18.48 -3.21
N MET A 94 -15.17 -19.29 -3.94
CA MET A 94 -15.98 -18.86 -5.08
C MET A 94 -17.40 -18.44 -4.69
N ASP A 95 -17.76 -18.54 -3.41
CA ASP A 95 -19.10 -18.16 -2.95
C ASP A 95 -19.24 -16.64 -3.07
N SER A 96 -19.89 -16.21 -4.14
CA SER A 96 -20.19 -14.81 -4.43
C SER A 96 -21.24 -14.20 -3.48
N SER A 97 -21.49 -14.82 -2.33
CA SER A 97 -22.32 -14.21 -1.29
C SER A 97 -21.68 -12.86 -0.98
N SER A 98 -22.41 -11.77 -1.27
CA SER A 98 -21.90 -10.42 -1.20
C SER A 98 -21.67 -10.04 0.25
N SER A 99 -20.56 -10.53 0.79
CA SER A 99 -20.15 -10.25 2.15
C SER A 99 -19.81 -8.76 2.18
N LYS A 100 -20.72 -7.95 2.75
CA LYS A 100 -20.60 -6.49 2.78
C LYS A 100 -19.43 -6.10 3.68
N LEU A 101 -18.22 -6.11 3.14
CA LEU A 101 -17.09 -5.42 3.72
C LEU A 101 -17.30 -3.90 3.54
N PRO A 102 -16.85 -3.08 4.49
CA PRO A 102 -16.95 -1.64 4.36
C PRO A 102 -16.18 -1.15 3.12
N MET A 103 -16.66 -0.05 2.54
CA MET A 103 -15.88 0.65 1.51
C MET A 103 -14.64 1.30 2.14
N LEU A 104 -13.66 1.65 1.30
CA LEU A 104 -12.42 2.29 1.75
C LEU A 104 -12.65 3.54 2.61
N SER A 105 -13.62 4.39 2.21
CA SER A 105 -13.99 5.58 2.99
C SER A 105 -14.39 5.21 4.42
N LYS A 106 -15.21 4.17 4.57
CA LYS A 106 -15.67 3.71 5.87
C LYS A 106 -14.57 3.05 6.70
N MET A 107 -13.66 2.31 6.06
CA MET A 107 -12.47 1.77 6.74
C MET A 107 -11.60 2.90 7.31
N LEU A 108 -11.39 3.97 6.54
CA LEU A 108 -10.61 5.13 6.98
C LEU A 108 -11.29 5.92 8.11
N GLU A 109 -12.62 6.04 8.10
CA GLU A 109 -13.37 6.62 9.24
C GLU A 109 -13.19 5.78 10.50
N GLN A 110 -13.31 4.45 10.37
CA GLN A 110 -13.13 3.52 11.49
C GLN A 110 -11.70 3.54 12.05
N LEU A 111 -10.69 3.76 11.20
CA LEU A 111 -9.31 3.92 11.64
C LEU A 111 -9.07 5.25 12.37
N ASP A 112 -9.77 6.33 12.02
CA ASP A 112 -9.67 7.63 12.72
C ASP A 112 -10.14 7.53 14.18
N GLU A 113 -11.02 6.57 14.50
CA GLU A 113 -11.52 6.33 15.86
C GLU A 113 -10.46 5.69 16.78
N SER A 114 -9.27 5.34 16.26
CA SER A 114 -8.18 4.67 16.98
C SER A 114 -7.01 5.63 17.28
N PRO A 115 -6.89 6.19 18.51
CA PRO A 115 -5.89 7.22 18.82
C PRO A 115 -4.44 6.78 18.61
N HIS A 116 -4.14 5.49 18.83
CA HIS A 116 -2.80 4.93 18.63
C HIS A 116 -2.37 4.90 17.15
N LEU A 117 -3.29 5.12 16.21
CA LEU A 117 -3.03 5.18 14.77
C LEU A 117 -2.91 6.61 14.22
N ALA A 118 -3.01 7.64 15.07
CA ALA A 118 -3.06 9.03 14.62
C ALA A 118 -1.91 9.40 13.66
N HIS A 119 -0.69 8.98 13.95
CA HIS A 119 0.48 9.23 13.08
C HIS A 119 0.38 8.53 11.72
N LEU A 120 -0.08 7.27 11.69
CA LEU A 120 -0.29 6.53 10.44
C LEU A 120 -1.42 7.17 9.62
N MET A 121 -2.46 7.66 10.29
CA MET A 121 -3.60 8.29 9.64
C MET A 121 -3.23 9.59 8.92
N VAL A 122 -2.24 10.35 9.40
CA VAL A 122 -1.69 11.50 8.67
C VAL A 122 -1.22 11.07 7.28
N SER A 123 -0.36 10.05 7.18
CA SER A 123 0.16 9.57 5.89
C SER A 123 -0.93 9.00 4.97
N LEU A 124 -1.90 8.26 5.51
CA LEU A 124 -3.01 7.72 4.72
C LEU A 124 -3.95 8.82 4.20
N ARG A 125 -4.18 9.87 5.00
CA ARG A 125 -5.02 11.01 4.63
C ARG A 125 -4.34 11.91 3.62
N GLU A 126 -3.04 12.14 3.76
CA GLU A 126 -2.24 12.88 2.77
C GLU A 126 -2.34 12.22 1.40
N PHE A 127 -2.07 10.92 1.31
CA PHE A 127 -2.17 10.19 0.04
C PHE A 127 -3.59 10.29 -0.55
N LYS A 128 -4.61 10.13 0.30
CA LYS A 128 -6.00 10.26 -0.15
C LYS A 128 -6.30 11.67 -0.66
N GLY A 129 -5.85 12.71 0.04
CA GLY A 129 -6.09 14.11 -0.33
C GLY A 129 -5.38 14.50 -1.62
N SER A 130 -4.14 14.04 -1.82
CA SER A 130 -3.32 14.43 -2.98
C SER A 130 -3.63 13.64 -4.25
N SER A 131 -3.99 12.35 -4.12
CA SER A 131 -3.92 11.42 -5.24
C SER A 131 -5.24 10.70 -5.52
N TRP A 132 -6.15 10.57 -4.55
CA TRP A 132 -7.35 9.72 -4.69
C TRP A 132 -8.28 10.12 -5.84
N SER A 133 -8.60 11.40 -5.96
CA SER A 133 -9.51 11.90 -7.01
C SER A 133 -8.95 11.65 -8.42
N PHE A 134 -7.64 11.91 -8.58
CA PHE A 134 -6.92 11.66 -9.82
C PHE A 134 -6.90 10.16 -10.15
N LEU A 135 -6.56 9.30 -9.18
CA LEU A 135 -6.51 7.85 -9.34
C LEU A 135 -7.88 7.22 -9.65
N ASN A 136 -8.97 7.76 -9.12
CA ASN A 136 -10.33 7.31 -9.46
C ASN A 136 -10.66 7.51 -10.93
N SER A 137 -10.03 8.47 -11.59
CA SER A 137 -10.27 8.78 -13.00
C SER A 137 -9.54 7.85 -13.97
N PHE A 138 -8.67 6.96 -13.48
CA PHE A 138 -7.97 5.95 -14.31
C PHE A 138 -8.65 4.59 -14.33
N VAL A 139 -9.42 4.25 -13.31
CA VAL A 139 -10.18 3.00 -13.28
C VAL A 139 -11.41 3.09 -14.19
N HIS A 140 -11.96 1.93 -14.58
CA HIS A 140 -13.19 1.83 -15.38
C HIS A 140 -13.14 2.63 -16.69
N SER A 141 -11.95 2.80 -17.27
CA SER A 141 -11.74 3.61 -18.48
C SER A 141 -12.22 5.06 -18.33
N GLY A 142 -12.04 5.65 -17.14
CA GLY A 142 -12.41 7.04 -16.85
C GLY A 142 -11.62 8.08 -17.65
N HIS A 143 -12.02 9.35 -17.54
CA HIS A 143 -11.50 10.45 -18.37
C HIS A 143 -9.96 10.52 -18.43
N GLN A 144 -9.27 10.41 -17.29
CA GLN A 144 -7.81 10.48 -17.27
C GLN A 144 -7.15 9.29 -17.99
N SER A 145 -7.74 8.09 -17.93
CA SER A 145 -7.24 6.95 -18.70
C SER A 145 -7.30 7.19 -20.22
N VAL A 146 -8.39 7.79 -20.72
CA VAL A 146 -8.56 8.09 -22.14
C VAL A 146 -7.56 9.16 -22.58
N VAL A 147 -7.46 10.24 -21.81
CA VAL A 147 -6.54 11.35 -22.09
C VAL A 147 -5.09 10.88 -22.14
N TRP A 148 -4.62 10.16 -21.11
CA TRP A 148 -3.23 9.74 -21.03
C TRP A 148 -2.87 8.55 -21.93
N THR A 149 -3.86 7.87 -22.52
CA THR A 149 -3.61 6.89 -23.58
C THR A 149 -3.35 7.56 -24.94
N GLN A 150 -3.86 8.78 -25.13
CA GLN A 150 -3.71 9.53 -26.39
C GLN A 150 -2.54 10.53 -26.35
N LEU A 151 -2.12 10.94 -25.15
CA LEU A 151 -1.07 11.93 -24.95
C LEU A 151 0.24 11.28 -24.50
N SER A 152 1.34 11.99 -24.77
CA SER A 152 2.62 11.66 -24.15
C SER A 152 2.60 12.03 -22.68
N VAL A 153 2.84 11.06 -21.81
CA VAL A 153 2.89 11.26 -20.35
C VAL A 153 4.22 11.92 -19.97
N PRO A 154 4.22 13.07 -19.27
CA PRO A 154 5.44 13.71 -18.77
C PRO A 154 6.22 12.81 -17.81
N GLU A 155 7.55 12.85 -17.88
CA GLU A 155 8.45 12.08 -17.00
C GLU A 155 8.19 12.35 -15.51
N GLN A 156 7.83 13.58 -15.17
CA GLN A 156 7.51 13.99 -13.80
C GLN A 156 6.32 13.21 -13.22
N LEU A 157 5.35 12.80 -14.05
CA LEU A 157 4.21 12.00 -13.58
C LEU A 157 4.64 10.56 -13.27
N TYR A 158 5.56 9.99 -14.04
CA TYR A 158 6.15 8.69 -13.69
C TYR A 158 6.93 8.76 -12.39
N GLU A 159 7.72 9.83 -12.19
CA GLU A 159 8.44 10.01 -10.93
C GLU A 159 7.49 10.15 -9.73
N GLN A 160 6.40 10.91 -9.87
CA GLN A 160 5.36 11.02 -8.83
C GLN A 160 4.67 9.68 -8.55
N LEU A 161 4.34 8.91 -9.59
CA LEU A 161 3.75 7.58 -9.47
C LEU A 161 4.65 6.65 -8.65
N LEU A 162 5.93 6.58 -9.00
CA LEU A 162 6.91 5.71 -8.34
C LEU A 162 7.14 6.14 -6.89
N LYS A 163 7.36 7.44 -6.65
CA LYS A 163 7.55 7.99 -5.30
C LYS A 163 6.33 7.81 -4.40
N GLY A 164 5.13 7.98 -4.95
CA GLY A 164 3.88 7.70 -4.25
C GLY A 164 3.73 6.22 -3.89
N SER A 165 4.10 5.32 -4.81
CA SER A 165 4.10 3.88 -4.56
C SER A 165 5.12 3.48 -3.47
N ASN A 166 6.29 4.12 -3.46
CA ASN A 166 7.33 3.88 -2.44
C ASN A 166 6.88 4.31 -1.04
N ASN A 167 6.19 5.46 -0.93
CA ASN A 167 5.59 5.91 0.33
C ASN A 167 4.62 4.84 0.89
N ILE A 168 3.76 4.27 0.03
CA ILE A 168 2.82 3.21 0.45
C ILE A 168 3.55 1.91 0.79
N ALA A 169 4.57 1.53 0.02
CA ALA A 169 5.37 0.34 0.30
C ALA A 169 6.09 0.44 1.65
N LEU A 170 6.60 1.61 2.01
CA LEU A 170 7.21 1.85 3.32
C LEU A 170 6.21 1.61 4.46
N LEU A 171 4.95 2.05 4.31
CA LEU A 171 3.89 1.75 5.30
C LEU A 171 3.65 0.23 5.43
N ALA A 172 3.75 -0.53 4.34
CA ALA A 172 3.63 -1.98 4.39
C ALA A 172 4.80 -2.64 5.14
N PHE A 173 6.05 -2.20 4.92
CA PHE A 173 7.20 -2.67 5.71
C PHE A 173 7.01 -2.38 7.20
N ILE A 174 6.59 -1.15 7.55
CA ILE A 174 6.31 -0.76 8.94
C ILE A 174 5.23 -1.66 9.54
N ASN A 175 4.16 -1.94 8.80
CA ASN A 175 3.08 -2.82 9.26
C ASN A 175 3.56 -4.27 9.44
N ILE A 176 4.33 -4.84 8.50
CA ILE A 176 4.92 -6.19 8.63
C ILE A 176 5.82 -6.27 9.87
N GLY A 177 6.65 -5.24 10.09
CA GLY A 177 7.48 -5.13 11.29
C GLY A 177 6.64 -5.06 12.57
N LEU A 178 5.60 -4.21 12.60
CA LEU A 178 4.68 -4.10 13.73
C LEU A 178 4.04 -5.45 14.08
N LEU A 179 3.57 -6.19 13.07
CA LEU A 179 2.91 -7.48 13.26
C LEU A 179 3.86 -8.56 13.80
N SER A 180 5.17 -8.41 13.62
CA SER A 180 6.17 -9.36 14.16
C SER A 180 6.35 -9.23 15.69
N GLY A 181 5.96 -8.10 16.27
CA GLY A 181 6.19 -7.80 17.69
C GLY A 181 7.66 -7.56 18.06
N VAL A 182 8.60 -7.58 17.10
CA VAL A 182 10.03 -7.37 17.37
C VAL A 182 10.28 -5.91 17.74
N GLU A 183 10.80 -5.68 18.94
CA GLU A 183 11.13 -4.34 19.42
C GLU A 183 12.19 -3.67 18.53
N GLY A 184 12.01 -2.39 18.23
CA GLY A 184 12.97 -1.61 17.45
C GLY A 184 12.96 -1.86 15.94
N ILE A 185 12.17 -2.82 15.43
CA ILE A 185 12.12 -3.13 13.99
C ILE A 185 11.69 -1.93 13.14
N GLN A 186 10.71 -1.15 13.61
CA GLN A 186 10.24 0.06 12.92
C GLN A 186 11.35 1.12 12.83
N LYS A 187 12.17 1.26 13.89
CA LYS A 187 13.33 2.18 13.87
C LYS A 187 14.36 1.75 12.82
N ARG A 188 14.61 0.44 12.67
CA ARG A 188 15.49 -0.11 11.62
C ARG A 188 14.95 0.21 10.22
N ILE A 189 13.65 0.00 9.99
CA ILE A 189 12.97 0.33 8.73
C ILE A 189 13.12 1.83 8.41
N HIS A 190 12.83 2.71 9.36
CA HIS A 190 13.00 4.15 9.18
C HIS A 190 14.46 4.56 8.94
N SER A 191 15.42 3.89 9.60
CA SER A 191 16.84 4.15 9.40
C SER A 191 17.30 3.77 7.99
N VAL A 192 16.77 2.71 7.40
CA VAL A 192 16.99 2.37 5.99
C VAL A 192 16.37 3.44 5.09
N ALA A 193 15.10 3.76 5.27
CA ALA A 193 14.40 4.76 4.46
C ALA A 193 15.09 6.14 4.46
N ALA A 194 15.65 6.56 5.60
CA ALA A 194 16.37 7.82 5.74
C ALA A 194 17.64 7.93 4.90
N LYS A 195 18.22 6.80 4.44
CA LYS A 195 19.37 6.79 3.51
C LYS A 195 18.97 7.11 2.07
N TYR A 196 17.68 7.01 1.75
CA TYR A 196 17.13 7.13 0.39
C TYR A 196 16.02 8.19 0.28
N PRO A 197 16.23 9.43 0.76
CA PRO A 197 15.19 10.46 0.76
C PRO A 197 14.71 10.84 -0.64
N ASP A 198 15.56 10.67 -1.66
CA ASP A 198 15.28 10.93 -3.07
C ASP A 198 14.32 9.91 -3.70
N CYS A 199 14.13 8.75 -3.06
CA CYS A 199 13.21 7.70 -3.51
C CYS A 199 11.76 7.92 -3.06
N PHE A 200 11.50 8.90 -2.20
CA PHE A 200 10.20 9.17 -1.62
C PHE A 200 9.59 10.47 -2.14
N GLY A 201 8.26 10.56 -2.07
CA GLY A 201 7.54 11.80 -2.34
C GLY A 201 7.62 12.76 -1.16
N PRO A 202 7.27 14.05 -1.34
CA PRO A 202 7.23 14.99 -0.22
C PRO A 202 6.31 14.48 0.88
N GLN A 203 6.82 14.39 2.10
CA GLN A 203 6.03 14.22 3.32
C GLN A 203 5.73 15.63 3.83
N ARG A 204 4.45 16.02 3.90
CA ARG A 204 4.08 17.34 4.41
C ARG A 204 3.93 17.22 5.93
N SER A 205 5.01 17.52 6.65
CA SER A 205 5.05 17.62 8.12
C SER A 205 3.95 18.52 8.68
#